data_AF-A0A2V6CY19-F1
#
_entry.id   AF-A0A2V6CY19-F1
#
_cell.length_a   1.000
_cell.length_b   1.000
_cell.length_c   1.000
_cell.angle_alpha   90.00
_cell.angle_beta   90.00
_cell.angle_gamma   90.00
#
_symmetry.space_group_name_H-M   'P 1'
#
loop_
_entity.id
_entity.type
_entity.pdbx_description
1 polymer ?
#
loop_
_entity_poly.entity_id
_entity_poly.type
_entity_poly.pdbx_seq_one_letter_code
_entity_poly.pdbx_strand_id
1 'polypeptide(L)'
;MLFSLNQARSALVANGSLVIGECIRPYVNQPIYPELMFQILESFAEVQLDPEMRPNPGFLTADQWHRAFTRAGFDQVKVAPDIDRIREIYPHFFAGAICGQNTVGKPSDVH
;
A
#
# COMPACT_ATOMS: atom_id res chain seq x y z
N MET A 1 4.20 -7.05 6.04
CA MET A 1 3.89 -6.30 4.79
C MET A 1 5.02 -6.35 3.77
N LEU A 2 6.23 -5.87 4.08
CA LEU A 2 7.33 -5.85 3.09
C LEU A 2 7.63 -7.23 2.50
N PHE A 3 7.62 -8.27 3.34
CA PHE A 3 7.69 -9.66 2.89
C PHE A 3 6.61 -9.99 1.84
N SER A 4 5.34 -9.70 2.14
CA SER A 4 4.21 -9.97 1.23
C SER A 4 4.32 -9.20 -0.09
N LEU A 5 4.74 -7.93 -0.06
CA LEU A 5 4.96 -7.13 -1.26
C LEU A 5 6.13 -7.66 -2.10
N ASN A 6 7.20 -8.13 -1.47
CA ASN A 6 8.31 -8.79 -2.16
C ASN A 6 7.86 -10.10 -2.82
N GLN A 7 7.04 -10.91 -2.15
CA GLN A 7 6.46 -12.12 -2.74
C GLN A 7 5.57 -11.80 -3.94
N ALA A 8 4.72 -10.77 -3.82
CA ALA A 8 3.89 -10.31 -4.93
C ALA A 8 4.74 -9.83 -6.12
N ARG A 9 5.79 -9.04 -5.88
CA ARG A 9 6.70 -8.57 -6.92
C ARG A 9 7.41 -9.72 -7.62
N SER A 10 7.95 -10.68 -6.87
CA SER A 10 8.65 -11.85 -7.40
C SER A 10 7.75 -12.77 -8.23
N ALA A 11 6.43 -12.74 -8.01
CA ALA A 11 5.46 -13.47 -8.79
C ALA A 11 5.08 -12.78 -10.12
N LEU A 12 5.42 -11.50 -10.30
CA LEU A 12 5.16 -10.78 -11.54
C LEU A 12 6.22 -11.09 -12.59
N VAL A 13 5.78 -11.25 -13.83
CA VAL A 13 6.66 -11.18 -15.00
C VAL A 13 7.35 -9.81 -15.09
N ALA A 14 8.43 -9.72 -15.87
CA ALA A 14 9.05 -8.45 -16.20
C ALA A 14 8.02 -7.48 -16.81
N ASN A 15 8.03 -6.24 -16.33
CA ASN A 15 7.06 -5.17 -16.62
C ASN A 15 5.62 -5.48 -16.17
N GLY A 16 5.40 -6.54 -15.40
CA GLY A 16 4.11 -6.84 -14.77
C GLY A 16 3.72 -5.79 -13.73
N SER A 17 2.43 -5.60 -13.51
CA SER A 17 1.89 -4.62 -12.56
C SER A 17 1.14 -5.30 -11.43
N LEU A 18 1.34 -4.84 -10.20
CA LEU A 18 0.47 -5.13 -9.07
C LEU A 18 -0.49 -3.95 -8.91
N VAL A 19 -1.78 -4.25 -8.73
CA VAL A 19 -2.81 -3.27 -8.35
C VAL A 19 -3.58 -3.87 -7.17
N ILE A 20 -3.58 -3.18 -6.04
CA ILE A 20 -4.35 -3.58 -4.86
C ILE A 20 -5.41 -2.52 -4.54
N GLY A 21 -6.64 -2.95 -4.26
CA GLY A 21 -7.69 -2.10 -3.73
C GLY A 21 -7.69 -2.19 -2.22
N GLU A 22 -7.57 -1.05 -1.54
CA GLU A 22 -7.33 -0.98 -0.10
C GLU A 22 -8.16 0.10 0.57
N CYS A 23 -8.40 -0.10 1.87
CA CYS A 23 -8.85 1.00 2.73
C CYS A 23 -7.66 1.87 3.12
N ILE A 24 -7.80 3.19 2.93
CA ILE A 24 -6.75 4.19 3.13
C ILE A 24 -7.14 5.16 4.25
N ARG A 25 -6.21 5.38 5.17
CA ARG A 25 -6.30 6.39 6.23
C ARG A 25 -6.10 7.79 5.65
N PRO A 26 -7.05 8.74 5.79
CA PRO A 26 -6.92 10.07 5.20
C PRO A 26 -5.84 10.93 5.88
N TYR A 27 -5.79 10.89 7.22
CA TYR A 27 -4.78 11.58 8.03
C TYR A 27 -4.14 10.64 9.04
N VAL A 28 -2.85 10.83 9.29
CA VAL A 28 -2.11 10.09 10.33
C VAL A 28 -2.83 10.23 11.67
N ASN A 29 -3.01 9.11 12.38
CA ASN A 29 -3.69 9.01 13.68
C ASN A 29 -5.17 9.41 13.72
N GLN A 30 -5.81 9.69 12.58
CA GLN A 30 -7.26 9.90 12.55
C GLN A 30 -8.00 8.57 12.76
N PRO A 31 -8.95 8.48 13.70
CA PRO A 31 -9.83 7.32 13.83
C PRO A 31 -10.68 7.09 12.56
N ILE A 32 -10.84 5.82 12.16
CA ILE A 32 -11.61 5.43 10.96
C ILE A 32 -12.67 4.43 11.40
N TYR A 33 -13.96 4.77 11.32
CA TYR A 33 -15.03 3.94 11.88
C TYR A 33 -15.08 2.50 11.32
N PRO A 34 -14.75 2.19 10.04
CA PRO A 34 -14.63 0.82 9.59
C PRO A 34 -13.66 -0.02 10.43
N GLU A 35 -12.59 0.57 10.99
CA GLU A 35 -11.61 -0.15 11.80
C GLU A 35 -12.22 -0.78 13.04
N LEU A 36 -13.34 -0.26 13.56
CA LEU A 36 -14.02 -0.83 14.73
C LEU A 36 -14.34 -2.31 14.52
N MET A 37 -14.81 -2.69 13.34
CA MET A 37 -15.12 -4.08 13.01
C MET A 37 -13.85 -4.88 12.77
N PHE A 38 -12.83 -4.29 12.14
CA PHE A 38 -11.57 -4.97 11.85
C PHE A 38 -10.70 -5.19 13.09
N GLN A 39 -10.81 -4.34 14.11
CA GLN A 39 -10.06 -4.47 15.37
C GLN A 39 -10.38 -5.76 16.14
N ILE A 40 -11.49 -6.44 15.83
CA ILE A 40 -11.84 -7.75 16.38
C ILE A 40 -10.93 -8.85 15.80
N LEU A 41 -10.32 -8.62 14.64
CA LEU A 41 -9.45 -9.58 13.96
C LEU A 41 -8.00 -9.39 14.43
N GLU A 42 -7.39 -10.42 15.01
CA GLU A 42 -5.98 -10.41 15.41
C GLU A 42 -5.06 -10.02 14.24
N SER A 43 -5.35 -10.50 13.03
CA SER A 43 -4.58 -10.19 11.82
C SER A 43 -4.57 -8.70 11.43
N PHE A 44 -5.49 -7.90 11.98
CA PHE A 44 -5.56 -6.46 11.77
C PHE A 44 -4.83 -5.66 12.85
N ALA A 45 -4.91 -6.12 14.10
CA ALA A 45 -4.30 -5.44 15.25
C ALA A 45 -2.84 -5.85 15.47
N GLU A 46 -2.53 -7.14 15.37
CA GLU A 46 -1.22 -7.74 15.67
C GLU A 46 -0.36 -7.82 14.41
N VAL A 47 0.03 -6.65 13.90
CA VAL A 47 0.83 -6.51 12.68
C VAL A 47 2.26 -6.10 12.99
N GLN A 48 3.20 -6.55 12.16
CA GLN A 48 4.58 -6.06 12.24
C GLN A 48 4.64 -4.57 11.89
N LEU A 49 5.06 -3.77 12.87
CA LEU A 49 5.26 -2.33 12.73
C LEU A 49 6.60 -2.01 12.06
N ASP A 50 6.60 -0.88 11.38
CA ASP A 50 7.79 -0.27 10.79
C ASP A 50 7.67 1.26 10.91
N PRO A 51 8.65 1.96 11.50
CA PRO A 51 8.54 3.39 11.77
C PRO A 51 8.23 4.26 10.54
N GLU A 52 8.64 3.85 9.34
CA GLU A 52 8.48 4.65 8.12
C GLU A 52 7.20 4.30 7.35
N MET A 53 6.88 3.00 7.23
CA MET A 53 5.78 2.53 6.38
C MET A 53 4.55 2.00 7.14
N ARG A 54 4.67 1.64 8.42
CA ARG A 54 3.54 1.23 9.28
C ARG A 54 3.85 1.53 10.75
N PRO A 55 3.77 2.80 11.18
CA PRO A 55 4.08 3.19 12.55
C PRO A 55 3.02 2.66 13.54
N ASN A 56 1.79 2.46 13.09
CA ASN A 56 0.65 2.03 13.91
C ASN A 56 -0.11 0.88 13.21
N PRO A 57 -0.87 0.06 13.97
CA PRO A 57 -1.76 -0.93 13.38
C PRO A 57 -2.92 -0.29 12.60
N GLY A 58 -3.64 -1.11 11.85
CA GLY A 58 -4.78 -0.70 11.03
C GLY A 58 -4.42 -0.19 9.64
N PHE A 59 -5.32 0.62 9.06
CA PHE A 59 -5.16 1.12 7.70
C PHE A 59 -4.02 2.13 7.58
N LEU A 60 -3.35 2.10 6.42
CA LEU A 60 -2.24 2.98 6.07
C LEU A 60 -2.72 4.21 5.32
N THR A 61 -1.96 5.30 5.40
CA THR A 61 -2.15 6.47 4.54
C THR A 61 -1.67 6.19 3.11
N ALA A 62 -2.09 7.04 2.16
CA ALA A 62 -1.62 6.96 0.76
C ALA A 62 -0.08 7.02 0.68
N ASP A 63 0.52 7.95 1.43
CA ASP A 63 1.96 8.14 1.53
C ASP A 63 2.69 6.92 2.17
N GLN A 64 2.10 6.30 3.20
CA GLN A 64 2.64 5.07 3.79
C GLN A 64 2.60 3.89 2.80
N TRP A 65 1.52 3.73 2.04
CA TRP A 65 1.45 2.74 0.97
C TRP A 65 2.46 3.02 -0.15
N HIS A 66 2.64 4.28 -0.55
CA HIS A 66 3.63 4.66 -1.54
C HIS A 66 5.04 4.28 -1.08
N ARG A 67 5.41 4.59 0.18
CA ARG A 67 6.68 4.16 0.77
C ARG A 67 6.83 2.64 0.82
N ALA A 68 5.77 1.93 1.17
CA ALA A 68 5.77 0.46 1.21
C ALA A 68 6.10 -0.18 -0.14
N PHE A 69 5.43 0.26 -1.21
CA PHE A 69 5.69 -0.21 -2.58
C PHE A 69 7.09 0.16 -3.06
N THR A 70 7.52 1.40 -2.82
CA THR A 70 8.85 1.88 -3.18
C THR A 70 9.93 1.04 -2.48
N ARG A 71 9.78 0.77 -1.18
CA ARG A 71 10.72 -0.04 -0.40
C ARG A 71 10.73 -1.51 -0.80
N ALA A 72 9.62 -2.03 -1.32
CA ALA A 72 9.53 -3.36 -1.92
C ALA A 72 10.15 -3.43 -3.33
N GLY A 73 10.61 -2.30 -3.87
CA GLY A 73 11.28 -2.22 -5.18
C GLY A 73 10.32 -2.30 -6.36
N PHE A 74 9.08 -1.82 -6.20
CA PHE A 74 8.21 -1.51 -7.32
C PHE A 74 8.53 -0.12 -7.88
N ASP A 75 8.48 0.01 -9.20
CA ASP A 75 8.60 1.28 -9.90
C ASP A 75 7.21 1.85 -10.26
N GLN A 76 7.18 3.12 -10.67
CA GLN A 76 5.96 3.81 -11.12
C GLN A 76 4.82 3.73 -10.10
N VAL A 77 5.17 3.82 -8.81
CA VAL A 77 4.21 3.68 -7.71
C VAL A 77 3.21 4.82 -7.74
N LYS A 78 1.91 4.49 -7.72
CA LYS A 78 0.83 5.48 -7.71
C LYS A 78 -0.28 5.05 -6.76
N VAL A 79 -0.90 6.03 -6.14
CA VAL A 79 -2.16 5.87 -5.41
C VAL A 79 -3.24 6.60 -6.18
N ALA A 80 -4.37 5.95 -6.41
CA ALA A 80 -5.51 6.51 -7.13
C ALA A 80 -6.82 6.19 -6.39
N PRO A 81 -7.80 7.11 -6.34
CA PRO A 81 -7.72 8.50 -6.82
C PRO A 81 -6.78 9.36 -5.96
N ASP A 82 -6.68 10.66 -6.25
CA ASP A 82 -5.91 11.61 -5.43
C ASP A 82 -6.56 11.77 -4.03
N ILE A 83 -6.17 10.88 -3.10
CA ILE A 83 -6.71 10.82 -1.75
C ILE A 83 -6.42 12.10 -0.98
N ASP A 84 -5.23 12.68 -1.18
CA ASP A 84 -4.82 13.92 -0.51
C ASP A 84 -5.69 15.10 -0.97
N ARG A 85 -6.12 15.13 -2.24
CA ARG A 85 -7.11 16.12 -2.68
C ARG A 85 -8.51 15.82 -2.18
N ILE A 86 -8.94 14.55 -2.23
CA ILE A 86 -10.31 14.16 -1.88
C ILE A 86 -10.57 14.37 -0.39
N ARG A 87 -9.60 14.08 0.49
CA ARG A 87 -9.78 14.23 1.95
C ARG A 87 -10.07 15.68 2.39
N GLU A 88 -9.68 16.67 1.57
CA GLU A 88 -9.98 18.09 1.82
C GLU A 88 -11.46 18.43 1.52
N ILE A 89 -12.12 17.64 0.68
CA ILE A 89 -13.53 17.83 0.27
C ILE A 89 -14.44 16.90 1.07
N TYR A 90 -14.02 15.65 1.24
CA TYR A 90 -14.76 14.60 1.93
C TYR A 90 -13.79 13.78 2.81
N PRO A 91 -13.64 14.14 4.10
CA PRO A 91 -12.69 13.50 5.02
C PRO A 91 -13.06 12.07 5.45
N HIS A 92 -14.19 11.56 4.96
CA HIS A 92 -14.65 10.19 5.17
C HIS A 92 -14.48 9.31 3.92
N PHE A 93 -13.64 9.74 2.96
CA PHE A 93 -13.25 8.91 1.84
C PHE A 93 -12.09 7.99 2.22
N PHE A 94 -12.34 6.68 2.27
CA PHE A 94 -11.38 5.70 2.77
C PHE A 94 -10.98 4.66 1.73
N ALA A 95 -11.35 4.79 0.46
CA ALA A 95 -11.09 3.76 -0.54
C ALA A 95 -10.04 4.25 -1.55
N GLY A 96 -9.12 3.38 -1.94
CA GLY A 96 -8.19 3.69 -3.02
C GLY A 96 -7.58 2.43 -3.60
N ALA A 97 -6.80 2.62 -4.66
CA ALA A 97 -5.97 1.61 -5.26
C ALA A 97 -4.53 2.07 -5.25
N ILE A 98 -3.62 1.13 -5.01
CA ILE A 98 -2.19 1.34 -5.09
C ILE A 98 -1.64 0.43 -6.17
N CYS A 99 -0.84 0.99 -7.07
CA CYS A 99 -0.19 0.21 -8.11
C CYS A 99 1.32 0.43 -8.14
N GLY A 100 2.02 -0.54 -8.69
CA GLY A 100 3.45 -0.49 -8.95
C GLY A 100 3.87 -1.57 -9.95
N GLN A 101 4.98 -1.36 -10.63
CA GLN A 101 5.47 -2.22 -11.71
C GLN A 101 6.77 -2.93 -11.34
N ASN A 102 6.90 -4.19 -11.79
CA ASN A 102 8.15 -4.95 -11.70
C ASN A 102 9.01 -4.69 -12.95
N THR A 103 9.75 -3.59 -12.97
CA THR A 103 10.60 -3.16 -14.10
C THR A 103 11.94 -3.89 -14.18
N VAL A 104 12.23 -4.81 -13.25
CA VAL A 104 13.42 -5.66 -13.34
C VAL A 104 13.20 -6.69 -14.45
N GLY A 105 13.48 -6.27 -15.68
CA GLY A 105 13.65 -7.16 -16.82
C GLY A 105 14.79 -8.13 -16.56
N LYS A 106 14.60 -9.39 -16.95
CA LYS A 106 15.69 -10.38 -17.05
C LYS A 106 16.94 -9.72 -17.67
N PRO A 107 18.16 -10.07 -17.23
CA PRO A 107 19.34 -9.78 -18.04
C PRO A 107 19.08 -10.33 -19.44
N SER A 108 19.35 -9.51 -20.45
CA SER A 108 19.31 -9.86 -21.86
C SER A 108 19.91 -11.24 -22.11
N ASP A 109 19.07 -12.20 -22.52
CA ASP A 109 19.53 -13.38 -23.25
C ASP A 109 20.13 -12.86 -24.57
N VAL A 110 21.43 -12.56 -24.53
CA VAL A 110 22.24 -12.33 -25.73
C VAL A 110 22.65 -13.70 -26.23
N HIS A 111 22.24 -13.96 -27.47
CA HIS A 111 22.54 -15.09 -28.35
C HIS A 111 23.79 -15.93 -28.06
#